data_AF-A0A5D2NQA3-F1
#
_entry.id   AF-A0A5D2NQA3-F1
#
_cell.length_a   1.000
_cell.length_b   1.000
_cell.length_c   1.000
_cell.angle_alpha   90.00
_cell.angle_beta   90.00
_cell.angle_gamma   90.00
#
_symmetry.space_group_name_H-M   'P 1'
#
loop_
_entity.id
_entity.type
_entity.pdbx_description
1 polymer ?
#
loop_
_entity_poly.entity_id
_entity_poly.type
_entity_poly.pdbx_seq_one_letter_code
_entity_poly.pdbx_strand_id
1 'polypeptide(L)'
;MVRIRKIPLDLTLTEFPALVSSWWDEVNESTHWQDGIFYTLCAAYALVSSIALIQLIRIELRVPEYGWTTQKVFHLMNVIVNGVRAVVFGFHKQVFLLHPKVLIFVLLDLPSLLFFSTYTLLALFWAEIYHQARSLPTDKLRISYAAINGVIYVIQVCIWLYLWIDDNSVVEFIGNAFIAAVSFIAALGYLLYGGRLFFMLKRFPIESKGRRKKLNEVGSVTAICFTCFLIRCSVVVLSAFDSDASLDVLDHPVLNLIYYMLVEILPSALVLYILRKLPPKRISAQYHPIR
;
A
#
# COMPACT_ATOMS: atom_id res chain seq x y z
N MET A 1 -5.90 -1.02 -35.91
CA MET A 1 -5.08 0.00 -36.61
C MET A 1 -5.25 1.30 -35.82
N VAL A 2 -4.35 1.58 -34.88
CA VAL A 2 -4.46 2.73 -33.98
C VAL A 2 -4.19 4.01 -34.79
N ARG A 3 -5.22 4.82 -35.01
CA ARG A 3 -5.07 6.15 -35.61
C ARG A 3 -4.57 7.09 -34.51
N ILE A 4 -3.25 7.16 -34.33
CA ILE A 4 -2.63 8.19 -33.49
C ILE A 4 -2.98 9.54 -34.14
N ARG A 5 -3.94 10.27 -33.57
CA ARG A 5 -4.26 11.64 -33.98
C ARG A 5 -3.00 12.46 -33.73
N LYS A 6 -2.40 13.00 -34.80
CA LYS A 6 -1.31 13.98 -34.66
C LYS A 6 -1.85 15.13 -33.84
N ILE A 7 -1.29 15.35 -32.66
CA ILE A 7 -1.60 16.51 -31.82
C ILE A 7 -1.14 17.75 -32.61
N PRO A 8 -2.05 18.65 -33.03
CA PRO A 8 -1.65 19.90 -33.67
C PRO A 8 -0.87 20.74 -32.67
N LEU A 9 0.23 21.37 -33.10
CA LEU A 9 1.12 22.12 -32.21
C LEU A 9 0.52 23.45 -31.70
N ASP A 10 -0.68 23.83 -32.16
CA ASP A 10 -1.36 25.09 -31.84
C ASP A 10 -2.69 24.84 -31.09
N LEU A 11 -2.64 24.19 -29.92
CA LEU A 11 -3.82 24.06 -29.05
C LEU A 11 -3.99 25.31 -28.20
N THR A 12 -5.13 26.00 -28.33
CA THR A 12 -5.49 27.10 -27.44
C THR A 12 -5.84 26.55 -26.04
N LEU A 13 -5.50 27.28 -24.96
CA LEU A 13 -5.79 26.89 -23.57
C LEU A 13 -7.27 26.56 -23.31
N THR A 14 -8.17 27.07 -24.16
CA THR A 14 -9.61 26.86 -24.13
C THR A 14 -10.07 25.51 -24.73
N GLU A 15 -9.29 24.93 -25.65
CA GLU A 15 -9.62 23.65 -26.31
C GLU A 15 -9.03 22.43 -25.60
N PHE A 16 -8.02 22.65 -24.75
CA PHE A 16 -7.35 21.59 -23.99
C PHE A 16 -8.31 20.80 -23.08
N PRO A 17 -9.22 21.42 -22.29
CA PRO A 17 -10.15 20.66 -21.45
C PRO A 17 -11.12 19.80 -22.25
N ALA A 18 -11.62 20.32 -23.37
CA ALA A 18 -12.54 19.60 -24.25
C ALA A 18 -11.85 18.42 -24.96
N LEU A 19 -10.60 18.61 -25.41
CA LEU A 19 -9.80 17.54 -26.00
C LEU A 19 -9.50 16.43 -24.97
N VAL A 20 -9.11 16.82 -23.76
CA VAL A 20 -8.87 15.90 -22.65
C VAL A 20 -10.15 15.11 -22.35
N SER A 21 -11.30 15.78 -22.18
CA SER A 21 -12.60 15.12 -21.96
C SER A 21 -12.91 14.10 -23.06
N SER A 22 -12.80 14.50 -24.34
CA SER A 22 -13.11 13.59 -25.47
C SER A 22 -12.18 12.38 -25.54
N TRP A 23 -10.92 12.53 -25.16
CA TRP A 23 -9.97 11.43 -25.07
C TRP A 23 -10.29 10.51 -23.89
N TRP A 24 -10.71 11.07 -22.76
CA TRP A 24 -11.14 10.31 -21.58
C TRP A 24 -12.35 9.42 -21.91
N ASP A 25 -13.34 9.96 -22.61
CA ASP A 25 -14.54 9.21 -23.01
C ASP A 25 -14.17 8.04 -23.96
N GLU A 26 -13.31 8.29 -24.96
CA GLU A 26 -12.86 7.25 -25.90
C GLU A 26 -12.09 6.10 -25.21
N VAL A 27 -11.29 6.43 -24.18
CA VAL A 27 -10.53 5.43 -23.42
C VAL A 27 -11.45 4.65 -22.47
N ASN A 28 -12.39 5.32 -21.82
CA ASN A 28 -13.34 4.68 -20.91
C ASN A 28 -14.28 3.71 -21.64
N GLU A 29 -14.76 4.06 -22.85
CA GLU A 29 -15.64 3.19 -23.63
C GLU A 29 -14.91 2.01 -24.33
N SER A 30 -13.58 2.07 -24.43
CA SER A 30 -12.81 1.07 -25.18
C SER A 30 -12.39 -0.13 -24.33
N THR A 31 -12.98 -1.29 -24.61
CA THR A 31 -12.64 -2.57 -23.98
C THR A 31 -11.16 -2.96 -24.11
N HIS A 32 -10.51 -2.61 -25.23
CA HIS A 32 -9.09 -2.88 -25.43
C HIS A 32 -8.20 -2.02 -24.53
N TRP A 33 -8.57 -0.76 -24.29
CA TRP A 33 -7.85 0.11 -23.36
C TRP A 33 -8.05 -0.32 -21.91
N GLN A 34 -9.28 -0.67 -21.52
CA GLN A 34 -9.58 -1.24 -20.21
C GLN A 34 -8.71 -2.47 -19.92
N ASP A 35 -8.68 -3.45 -20.85
CA ASP A 35 -7.84 -4.64 -20.73
C ASP A 35 -6.36 -4.28 -20.62
N GLY A 36 -5.88 -3.36 -21.48
CA GLY A 36 -4.49 -2.91 -21.44
C GLY A 36 -4.11 -2.29 -20.08
N ILE A 37 -5.02 -1.55 -19.45
CA ILE A 37 -4.81 -0.93 -18.15
C ILE A 37 -4.75 -1.98 -17.04
N PHE A 38 -5.72 -2.91 -16.98
CA PHE A 38 -5.73 -3.97 -15.96
C PHE A 38 -4.51 -4.90 -16.07
N TYR A 39 -4.10 -5.27 -17.28
CA TYR A 39 -2.86 -6.05 -17.45
C TYR A 39 -1.60 -5.27 -17.10
N THR A 40 -1.59 -3.94 -17.32
CA THR A 40 -0.50 -3.07 -16.89
C THR A 40 -0.41 -3.03 -15.36
N LEU A 41 -1.55 -2.87 -14.67
CA LEU A 41 -1.63 -2.94 -13.21
C LEU A 41 -1.14 -4.31 -12.71
N CYS A 42 -1.64 -5.41 -13.29
CA CYS A 42 -1.21 -6.77 -13.00
C CYS A 42 0.33 -6.91 -13.09
N ALA A 43 0.91 -6.47 -14.22
CA ALA A 43 2.36 -6.53 -14.42
C ALA A 43 3.14 -5.70 -13.39
N ALA A 44 2.66 -4.50 -13.05
CA ALA A 44 3.28 -3.64 -12.06
C ALA A 44 3.25 -4.25 -10.65
N TYR A 45 2.11 -4.79 -10.22
CA TYR A 45 1.99 -5.49 -8.94
C TYR A 45 2.84 -6.77 -8.90
N ALA A 46 2.84 -7.55 -9.98
CA ALA A 46 3.67 -8.76 -10.09
C ALA A 46 5.17 -8.43 -9.98
N LEU A 47 5.61 -7.30 -10.58
CA LEU A 47 6.97 -6.81 -10.47
C LEU A 47 7.31 -6.44 -9.02
N VAL A 48 6.45 -5.67 -8.34
CA VAL A 48 6.66 -5.30 -6.93
C VAL A 48 6.71 -6.54 -6.02
N SER A 49 5.79 -7.49 -6.22
CA SER A 49 5.77 -8.77 -5.49
C SER A 49 7.08 -9.56 -5.72
N SER A 50 7.54 -9.64 -6.97
CA SER A 50 8.79 -10.31 -7.32
C SER A 50 10.01 -9.65 -6.66
N ILE A 51 10.07 -8.32 -6.65
CA ILE A 51 11.14 -7.57 -5.98
C ILE A 51 11.14 -7.85 -4.47
N ALA A 52 9.97 -7.82 -3.84
CA ALA A 52 9.82 -8.13 -2.41
C ALA A 52 10.28 -9.56 -2.09
N LEU A 53 9.95 -10.54 -2.95
CA LEU A 53 10.36 -11.93 -2.80
C LEU A 53 11.88 -12.09 -2.93
N ILE A 54 12.49 -11.47 -3.94
CA ILE A 54 13.95 -11.48 -4.11
C ILE A 54 14.63 -10.86 -2.90
N GLN A 55 14.12 -9.74 -2.40
CA GLN A 55 14.64 -9.12 -1.19
C GLN A 55 14.50 -10.02 0.05
N LEU A 56 13.36 -10.69 0.23
CA LEU A 56 13.14 -11.65 1.32
C LEU A 56 14.15 -12.81 1.26
N ILE A 57 14.31 -13.45 0.09
CA ILE A 57 15.27 -14.55 -0.11
C ILE A 57 16.68 -14.08 0.20
N ARG A 58 17.07 -12.89 -0.30
CA ARG A 58 18.40 -12.32 -0.02
C ARG A 58 18.64 -12.06 1.46
N ILE A 59 17.61 -11.64 2.21
CA ILE A 59 17.71 -11.45 3.67
C ILE A 59 17.85 -12.80 4.37
N GLU A 60 17.04 -13.79 4.02
CA GLU A 60 17.09 -15.14 4.60
C GLU A 60 18.46 -15.80 4.40
N LEU A 61 18.99 -15.76 3.18
CA LEU A 61 20.31 -16.32 2.87
C LEU A 61 21.46 -15.54 3.52
N ARG A 62 21.26 -14.26 3.84
CA ARG A 62 22.31 -13.41 4.44
C ARG A 62 22.44 -13.63 5.94
N VAL A 63 21.33 -13.88 6.62
CA VAL A 63 21.20 -13.98 8.09
C VAL A 63 20.16 -15.06 8.48
N PRO A 64 20.43 -16.35 8.17
CA PRO A 64 19.52 -17.44 8.52
C PRO A 64 19.36 -17.60 10.04
N GLU A 65 20.38 -17.23 10.83
CA GLU A 65 20.40 -17.41 12.29
C GLU A 65 19.43 -16.49 13.06
N TYR A 66 18.94 -15.40 12.46
CA TYR A 66 18.08 -14.42 13.13
C TYR A 66 16.58 -14.76 13.08
N GLY A 67 16.22 -15.96 12.59
CA GLY A 67 14.82 -16.40 12.51
C GLY A 67 13.92 -15.41 11.73
N TRP A 68 12.62 -15.39 12.04
CA TRP A 68 11.65 -14.49 11.41
C TRP A 68 11.61 -13.11 12.08
N THR A 69 12.31 -12.15 11.49
CA THR A 69 12.32 -10.75 11.93
C THR A 69 11.16 -9.94 11.33
N THR A 70 10.79 -8.81 11.96
CA THR A 70 9.78 -7.87 11.42
C THR A 70 10.07 -7.45 9.98
N GLN A 71 11.36 -7.32 9.62
CA GLN A 71 11.77 -7.02 8.24
C GLN A 71 11.39 -8.16 7.28
N LYS A 72 11.68 -9.42 7.62
CA LYS A 72 11.30 -10.58 6.79
C LYS A 72 9.78 -10.68 6.65
N VAL A 73 9.05 -10.49 7.75
CA VAL A 73 7.58 -10.46 7.75
C VAL A 73 7.05 -9.34 6.84
N PHE A 74 7.60 -8.12 6.92
CA PHE A 74 7.19 -7.01 6.05
C PHE A 74 7.38 -7.32 4.56
N HIS A 75 8.48 -7.97 4.17
CA HIS A 75 8.69 -8.37 2.78
C HIS A 75 7.74 -9.49 2.36
N LEU A 76 7.54 -10.49 3.21
CA LEU A 76 6.57 -11.56 2.96
C LEU A 76 5.16 -11.01 2.77
N MET A 77 4.71 -10.11 3.64
CA MET A 77 3.40 -9.46 3.50
C MET A 77 3.32 -8.64 2.21
N ASN A 78 4.40 -7.97 1.80
CA ASN A 78 4.47 -7.31 0.50
C ASN A 78 4.35 -8.28 -0.69
N VAL A 79 4.96 -9.47 -0.61
CA VAL A 79 4.78 -10.53 -1.62
C VAL A 79 3.31 -10.92 -1.73
N ILE A 80 2.66 -11.16 -0.59
CA ILE A 80 1.26 -11.59 -0.53
C ILE A 80 0.34 -10.50 -1.05
N VAL A 81 0.39 -9.28 -0.51
CA VAL A 81 -0.53 -8.20 -0.90
C VAL A 81 -0.43 -7.86 -2.38
N ASN A 82 0.79 -7.64 -2.89
CA ASN A 82 1.00 -7.32 -4.29
C ASN A 82 0.71 -8.53 -5.19
N GLY A 83 1.00 -9.75 -4.73
CA GLY A 83 0.71 -10.98 -5.47
C GLY A 83 -0.79 -11.22 -5.63
N VAL A 84 -1.57 -11.11 -4.55
CA VAL A 84 -3.03 -11.24 -4.61
C VAL A 84 -3.62 -10.16 -5.52
N ARG A 85 -3.17 -8.90 -5.38
CA ARG A 85 -3.63 -7.81 -6.25
C ARG A 85 -3.29 -8.05 -7.72
N ALA A 86 -2.10 -8.56 -8.02
CA ALA A 86 -1.72 -8.94 -9.38
C ALA A 86 -2.64 -10.01 -9.96
N VAL A 87 -2.97 -11.04 -9.17
CA VAL A 87 -3.93 -12.09 -9.57
C VAL A 87 -5.30 -11.49 -9.84
N VAL A 88 -5.83 -10.65 -8.94
CA VAL A 88 -7.13 -10.00 -9.11
C VAL A 88 -7.21 -9.21 -10.42
N PHE A 89 -6.18 -8.42 -10.75
CA PHE A 89 -6.15 -7.68 -12.02
C PHE A 89 -5.81 -8.53 -13.25
N GLY A 90 -5.05 -9.62 -13.09
CA GLY A 90 -4.76 -10.54 -14.19
C GLY A 90 -5.99 -11.36 -14.62
N PHE A 91 -6.92 -11.59 -13.68
CA PHE A 91 -8.20 -12.25 -13.92
C PHE A 91 -9.38 -11.27 -13.87
N HIS A 92 -9.17 -9.98 -14.18
CA HIS A 92 -10.19 -8.93 -14.00
C HIS A 92 -11.52 -9.31 -14.67
N LYS A 93 -11.49 -9.83 -15.90
CA LYS A 93 -12.71 -10.28 -16.60
C LYS A 93 -13.50 -11.31 -15.81
N GLN A 94 -12.84 -12.31 -15.23
CA GLN A 94 -13.50 -13.33 -14.43
C GLN A 94 -13.97 -12.77 -13.10
N VAL A 95 -13.15 -11.93 -12.45
CA VAL A 95 -13.46 -11.31 -11.16
C VAL A 95 -14.73 -10.47 -11.26
N PHE A 96 -14.83 -9.58 -12.25
CA PHE A 96 -15.99 -8.69 -12.41
C PHE A 96 -17.25 -9.39 -12.93
N LEU A 97 -17.17 -10.69 -13.27
CA LEU A 97 -18.33 -11.53 -13.63
C LEU A 97 -18.80 -12.41 -12.46
N LEU A 98 -18.16 -12.32 -11.28
CA LEU A 98 -18.52 -13.14 -10.14
C LEU A 98 -19.87 -12.75 -9.56
N HIS A 99 -20.70 -13.77 -9.34
CA HIS A 99 -21.93 -13.67 -8.56
C HIS A 99 -21.83 -14.62 -7.35
N PRO A 100 -22.26 -14.18 -6.15
CA PRO A 100 -22.85 -12.87 -5.82
C PRO A 100 -21.85 -11.71 -5.83
N LYS A 101 -22.33 -10.46 -5.98
CA LYS A 101 -21.49 -9.23 -6.10
C LYS A 101 -20.49 -9.06 -4.97
N VAL A 102 -20.84 -9.50 -3.76
CA VAL A 102 -19.94 -9.45 -2.59
C VAL A 102 -18.59 -10.14 -2.82
N LEU A 103 -18.51 -11.13 -3.73
CA LEU A 103 -17.23 -11.74 -4.11
C LEU A 103 -16.28 -10.74 -4.77
N ILE A 104 -16.82 -9.80 -5.55
CA ILE A 104 -16.06 -8.71 -6.16
C ILE A 104 -15.50 -7.81 -5.05
N PHE A 105 -16.36 -7.37 -4.12
CA PHE A 105 -15.94 -6.56 -2.98
C PHE A 105 -14.86 -7.24 -2.15
N VAL A 106 -15.01 -8.54 -1.82
CA VAL A 106 -13.98 -9.30 -1.10
C VAL A 106 -12.64 -9.28 -1.85
N LEU A 107 -12.64 -9.50 -3.16
CA LEU A 107 -11.42 -9.55 -3.97
C LEU A 107 -10.75 -8.18 -4.14
N LEU A 108 -11.52 -7.08 -4.10
CA LEU A 108 -11.00 -5.72 -4.16
C LEU A 108 -10.59 -5.17 -2.77
N ASP A 109 -11.29 -5.53 -1.72
CA ASP A 109 -11.05 -5.06 -0.35
C ASP A 109 -9.98 -5.88 0.38
N LEU A 110 -9.89 -7.19 0.16
CA LEU A 110 -8.93 -8.02 0.90
C LEU A 110 -7.48 -7.57 0.71
N PRO A 111 -6.98 -7.29 -0.52
CA PRO A 111 -5.61 -6.81 -0.65
C PRO A 111 -5.45 -5.38 -0.09
N SER A 112 -6.52 -4.61 -0.01
CA SER A 112 -6.53 -3.30 0.65
C SER A 112 -6.31 -3.41 2.17
N LEU A 113 -6.96 -4.39 2.81
CA LEU A 113 -6.73 -4.72 4.21
C LEU A 113 -5.34 -5.31 4.46
N LEU A 114 -4.86 -6.18 3.58
CA LEU A 114 -3.50 -6.72 3.66
C LEU A 114 -2.46 -5.60 3.52
N PHE A 115 -2.72 -4.61 2.65
CA PHE A 115 -1.90 -3.41 2.53
C PHE A 115 -1.87 -2.65 3.86
N PHE A 116 -3.03 -2.35 4.44
CA PHE A 116 -3.11 -1.73 5.76
C PHE A 116 -2.28 -2.50 6.80
N SER A 117 -2.44 -3.82 6.92
CA SER A 117 -1.68 -4.64 7.87
C SER A 117 -0.17 -4.57 7.62
N THR A 118 0.24 -4.60 6.35
CA THR A 118 1.64 -4.56 5.92
C THR A 118 2.31 -3.25 6.33
N TYR A 119 1.66 -2.12 6.10
CA TYR A 119 2.24 -0.81 6.40
C TYR A 119 2.08 -0.43 7.88
N THR A 120 1.00 -0.84 8.55
CA THR A 120 0.92 -0.66 10.01
C THR A 120 1.93 -1.53 10.77
N LEU A 121 2.43 -2.64 10.19
CA LEU A 121 3.59 -3.37 10.74
C LEU A 121 4.86 -2.50 10.74
N LEU A 122 5.04 -1.67 9.70
CA LEU A 122 6.15 -0.72 9.62
C LEU A 122 5.97 0.42 10.62
N ALA A 123 4.75 0.90 10.84
CA ALA A 123 4.46 1.86 11.91
C ALA A 123 4.71 1.26 13.30
N LEU A 124 4.33 0.00 13.54
CA LEU A 124 4.68 -0.76 14.74
C LEU A 124 6.20 -0.83 14.91
N PHE A 125 6.94 -1.15 13.85
CA PHE A 125 8.41 -1.17 13.91
C PHE A 125 9.01 0.19 14.29
N TRP A 126 8.46 1.29 13.79
CA TRP A 126 8.86 2.64 14.22
C TRP A 126 8.51 2.92 15.69
N ALA A 127 7.34 2.48 16.14
CA ALA A 127 6.94 2.58 17.54
C ALA A 127 7.86 1.79 18.47
N GLU A 128 8.27 0.58 18.08
CA GLU A 128 9.23 -0.26 18.81
C GLU A 128 10.58 0.46 18.95
N ILE A 129 11.13 1.00 17.87
CA ILE A 129 12.41 1.75 17.91
C ILE A 129 12.29 2.98 18.81
N TYR A 130 11.16 3.71 18.72
CA TYR A 130 10.91 4.87 19.56
C TYR A 130 10.82 4.50 21.05
N HIS A 131 10.08 3.44 21.40
CA HIS A 131 9.96 2.96 22.78
C HIS A 131 11.31 2.49 23.32
N GLN A 132 12.06 1.71 22.55
CA GLN A 132 13.39 1.23 22.92
C GLN A 132 14.36 2.39 23.21
N ALA A 133 14.38 3.41 22.34
CA ALA A 133 15.20 4.61 22.54
C ALA A 133 14.82 5.44 23.77
N ARG A 134 13.60 5.24 24.30
CA ARG A 134 13.08 5.88 25.50
C ARG A 134 13.00 4.95 26.71
N SER A 135 13.57 3.73 26.60
CA SER A 135 13.50 2.70 27.64
C SER A 135 12.07 2.43 28.14
N LEU A 136 11.09 2.52 27.24
CA LEU A 136 9.68 2.21 27.49
C LEU A 136 9.40 0.74 27.14
N PRO A 137 8.41 0.09 27.79
CA PRO A 137 8.07 -1.28 27.50
C PRO A 137 7.54 -1.44 26.06
N THR A 138 7.94 -2.52 25.39
CA THR A 138 7.55 -2.85 24.00
C THR A 138 6.57 -4.02 23.90
N ASP A 139 6.41 -4.83 24.95
CA ASP A 139 5.69 -6.11 24.90
C ASP A 139 4.24 -5.94 24.46
N LYS A 140 3.61 -4.85 24.88
CA LYS A 140 2.21 -4.53 24.54
C LYS A 140 2.02 -4.07 23.10
N LEU A 141 3.05 -3.60 22.41
CA LEU A 141 2.92 -3.02 21.07
C LEU A 141 2.54 -4.08 20.02
N ARG A 142 3.19 -5.24 20.05
CA ARG A 142 2.90 -6.35 19.12
C ARG A 142 1.51 -6.94 19.36
N ILE A 143 1.13 -7.10 20.63
CA ILE A 143 -0.20 -7.58 21.02
C ILE A 143 -1.27 -6.58 20.55
N SER A 144 -1.03 -5.27 20.74
CA SER A 144 -1.95 -4.23 20.27
C SER A 144 -2.10 -4.22 18.76
N TYR A 145 -0.99 -4.34 18.02
CA TYR A 145 -1.02 -4.46 16.55
C TYR A 145 -1.84 -5.67 16.09
N ALA A 146 -1.61 -6.84 16.69
CA ALA A 146 -2.35 -8.06 16.36
C ALA A 146 -3.84 -7.92 16.70
N ALA A 147 -4.18 -7.34 17.85
CA ALA A 147 -5.56 -7.09 18.26
C ALA A 147 -6.27 -6.10 17.34
N ILE A 148 -5.64 -4.98 16.98
CA ILE A 148 -6.21 -3.99 16.06
C ILE A 148 -6.49 -4.62 14.68
N ASN A 149 -5.52 -5.37 14.13
CA ASN A 149 -5.75 -6.08 12.87
C ASN A 149 -6.86 -7.12 13.01
N GLY A 150 -6.87 -7.92 14.08
CA GLY A 150 -7.93 -8.90 14.32
C GLY A 150 -9.32 -8.25 14.35
N VAL A 151 -9.49 -7.16 15.08
CA VAL A 151 -10.76 -6.41 15.14
C VAL A 151 -11.16 -5.88 13.76
N ILE A 152 -10.23 -5.29 13.01
CA ILE A 152 -10.51 -4.75 11.67
C ILE A 152 -10.99 -5.84 10.71
N TYR A 153 -10.31 -7.00 10.70
CA TYR A 153 -10.67 -8.10 9.82
C TYR A 153 -12.00 -8.74 10.22
N VAL A 154 -12.28 -8.86 11.53
CA VAL A 154 -13.57 -9.36 12.02
C VAL A 154 -14.70 -8.45 11.56
N ILE A 155 -14.57 -7.13 11.73
CA ILE A 155 -15.58 -6.17 11.30
C ILE A 155 -15.80 -6.27 9.78
N GLN A 156 -14.73 -6.32 8.98
CA GLN A 156 -14.86 -6.44 7.53
C GLN A 156 -15.56 -7.74 7.11
N VAL A 157 -15.17 -8.88 7.71
CA VAL A 157 -15.80 -10.17 7.42
C VAL A 157 -17.28 -10.14 7.79
N CYS A 158 -17.67 -9.51 8.90
CA CYS A 158 -19.08 -9.30 9.24
C CYS A 158 -19.83 -8.48 8.19
N ILE A 159 -19.23 -7.42 7.65
CA ILE A 159 -19.81 -6.59 6.59
C ILE A 159 -20.01 -7.43 5.32
N TRP A 160 -18.99 -8.19 4.88
CA TRP A 160 -19.12 -9.06 3.71
C TRP A 160 -20.15 -10.17 3.92
N LEU A 161 -20.19 -10.81 5.09
CA LEU A 161 -21.21 -11.83 5.39
C LEU A 161 -22.62 -11.24 5.37
N TYR A 162 -22.81 -10.00 5.82
CA TYR A 162 -24.10 -9.32 5.71
C TYR A 162 -24.46 -9.09 4.23
N LEU A 163 -23.56 -8.50 3.44
CA LEU A 163 -23.77 -8.24 2.01
C LEU A 163 -23.99 -9.51 1.19
N TRP A 164 -23.47 -10.66 1.66
CA TRP A 164 -23.75 -11.96 1.05
C TRP A 164 -25.21 -12.39 1.23
N ILE A 165 -25.79 -12.10 2.40
CA ILE A 165 -27.16 -12.49 2.75
C ILE A 165 -28.17 -11.50 2.15
N ASP A 166 -27.88 -10.20 2.26
CA ASP A 166 -28.74 -9.10 1.83
C ASP A 166 -27.91 -8.02 1.12
N ASP A 167 -28.15 -7.85 -0.19
CA ASP A 167 -27.50 -6.82 -1.02
C ASP A 167 -28.09 -5.44 -0.68
N ASN A 168 -27.46 -4.77 0.28
CA ASN A 168 -27.95 -3.55 0.88
C ASN A 168 -26.95 -2.40 0.69
N SER A 169 -27.34 -1.38 -0.08
CA SER A 169 -26.50 -0.21 -0.38
C SER A 169 -26.08 0.58 0.85
N VAL A 170 -26.84 0.54 1.95
CA VAL A 170 -26.45 1.17 3.22
C VAL A 170 -25.26 0.43 3.83
N VAL A 171 -25.23 -0.90 3.73
CA VAL A 171 -24.13 -1.71 4.26
C VAL A 171 -22.88 -1.59 3.39
N GLU A 172 -23.05 -1.44 2.07
CA GLU A 172 -21.97 -1.08 1.15
C GLU A 172 -21.34 0.28 1.54
N PHE A 173 -22.17 1.30 1.78
CA PHE A 173 -21.72 2.59 2.27
C PHE A 173 -20.98 2.49 3.62
N ILE A 174 -21.49 1.68 4.56
CA ILE A 174 -20.81 1.41 5.84
C ILE A 174 -19.45 0.74 5.61
N GLY A 175 -19.33 -0.19 4.66
CA GLY A 175 -18.07 -0.80 4.26
C GLY A 175 -17.06 0.23 3.76
N ASN A 176 -17.47 1.11 2.85
CA ASN A 176 -16.62 2.18 2.33
C ASN A 176 -16.19 3.16 3.43
N ALA A 177 -17.13 3.60 4.28
CA ALA A 177 -16.84 4.46 5.42
C ALA A 177 -15.86 3.81 6.41
N PHE A 178 -15.98 2.49 6.62
CA PHE A 178 -15.06 1.73 7.46
C PHE A 178 -13.64 1.69 6.89
N ILE A 179 -13.47 1.39 5.59
CA ILE A 179 -12.16 1.41 4.93
C ILE A 179 -11.52 2.80 4.96
N ALA A 180 -12.32 3.86 4.77
CA ALA A 180 -11.86 5.23 4.90
C ALA A 180 -11.37 5.53 6.33
N ALA A 181 -12.15 5.17 7.34
CA ALA A 181 -11.78 5.38 8.75
C ALA A 181 -10.49 4.62 9.12
N VAL A 182 -10.36 3.36 8.70
CA VAL A 182 -9.14 2.55 8.90
C VAL A 182 -7.93 3.20 8.23
N SER A 183 -8.09 3.71 7.00
CA SER A 183 -7.04 4.43 6.28
C SER A 183 -6.63 5.72 6.99
N PHE A 184 -7.59 6.49 7.48
CA PHE A 184 -7.32 7.70 8.25
C PHE A 184 -6.56 7.41 9.56
N ILE A 185 -6.96 6.36 10.28
CA ILE A 185 -6.27 5.92 11.50
C ILE A 185 -4.83 5.50 11.19
N ALA A 186 -4.57 4.80 10.08
CA ALA A 186 -3.21 4.49 9.64
C ALA A 186 -2.39 5.76 9.37
N ALA A 187 -2.96 6.76 8.68
CA ALA A 187 -2.30 8.04 8.43
C ALA A 187 -1.92 8.72 9.76
N LEU A 188 -2.83 8.78 10.72
CA LEU A 188 -2.54 9.30 12.06
C LEU A 188 -1.43 8.50 12.77
N GLY A 189 -1.45 7.17 12.65
CA GLY A 189 -0.41 6.29 13.19
C GLY A 189 0.99 6.64 12.66
N TYR A 190 1.12 6.89 11.36
CA TYR A 190 2.37 7.33 10.75
C TYR A 190 2.78 8.74 11.18
N LEU A 191 1.84 9.68 11.24
CA LEU A 191 2.11 11.04 11.71
C LEU A 191 2.63 11.04 13.16
N LEU A 192 2.02 10.24 14.03
CA LEU A 192 2.37 10.13 15.44
C LEU A 192 3.70 9.38 15.64
N TYR A 193 3.81 8.12 15.23
CA TYR A 193 4.99 7.31 15.53
C TYR A 193 6.17 7.61 14.60
N GLY A 194 5.91 7.78 13.30
CA GLY A 194 6.93 8.17 12.33
C GLY A 194 7.44 9.59 12.61
N GLY A 195 6.53 10.53 12.89
CA GLY A 195 6.89 11.91 13.26
C GLY A 195 7.68 11.98 14.57
N ARG A 196 7.23 11.30 15.65
CA ARG A 196 7.97 11.25 16.93
C ARG A 196 9.37 10.68 16.76
N LEU A 197 9.51 9.59 16.00
CA LEU A 197 10.80 8.98 15.72
C LEU A 197 11.70 9.93 14.91
N PHE A 198 11.17 10.61 13.89
CA PHE A 198 11.91 11.60 13.11
C PHE A 198 12.44 12.75 13.98
N PHE A 199 11.60 13.36 14.82
CA PHE A 199 12.02 14.43 15.71
C PHE A 199 13.03 13.95 16.76
N MET A 200 12.86 12.74 17.30
CA MET A 200 13.82 12.15 18.23
C MET A 200 15.20 11.98 17.59
N LEU A 201 15.25 11.44 16.37
CA LEU A 201 16.51 11.24 15.63
C LEU A 201 17.18 12.57 15.26
N LYS A 202 16.40 13.65 15.06
CA LYS A 202 16.91 15.00 14.76
C LYS A 202 17.55 15.69 15.96
N ARG A 203 17.18 15.33 17.20
CA ARG A 203 17.70 15.99 18.43
C ARG A 203 19.15 15.64 18.76
N PHE A 204 19.67 14.52 18.27
CA PHE A 204 21.08 14.17 18.49
C PHE A 204 21.96 14.85 17.43
N PRO A 205 23.13 15.40 17.80
CA PRO A 205 24.02 16.05 16.84
C PRO A 205 24.35 15.08 15.70
N ILE A 206 24.04 15.49 14.48
CA ILE A 206 24.14 14.66 13.27
C ILE A 206 25.59 14.68 12.78
N GLU A 207 26.50 14.14 13.60
CA GLU A 207 27.94 14.17 13.32
C GLU A 207 28.35 13.13 12.26
N SER A 208 27.53 12.10 12.02
CA SER A 208 27.85 11.03 11.07
C SER A 208 26.95 10.98 9.83
N LYS A 209 27.55 10.80 8.65
CA LYS A 209 26.87 10.60 7.36
C LYS A 209 25.84 9.45 7.40
N GLY A 210 26.12 8.40 8.17
CA GLY A 210 25.23 7.25 8.35
C GLY A 210 23.93 7.59 9.08
N ARG A 211 24.00 8.39 10.15
CA ARG A 211 22.84 8.80 10.95
C ARG A 211 21.90 9.72 10.14
N ARG A 212 22.45 10.67 9.37
CA ARG A 212 21.67 11.52 8.46
C ARG A 212 20.89 10.72 7.43
N LYS A 213 21.51 9.67 6.87
CA LYS A 213 20.84 8.77 5.93
C LYS A 213 19.68 8.04 6.59
N LYS A 214 19.83 7.56 7.83
CA LYS A 214 18.76 6.87 8.55
C LYS A 214 17.58 7.79 8.90
N LEU A 215 17.87 9.04 9.28
CA LEU A 215 16.85 10.06 9.50
C LEU A 215 16.03 10.31 8.22
N ASN A 216 16.70 10.46 7.07
CA ASN A 216 16.02 10.63 5.79
C ASN A 216 15.21 9.40 5.41
N GLU A 217 15.71 8.18 5.65
CA GLU A 217 14.93 6.94 5.41
C GLU A 217 13.62 6.95 6.21
N VAL A 218 13.67 7.25 7.52
CA VAL A 218 12.47 7.31 8.37
C VAL A 218 11.52 8.42 7.93
N GLY A 219 12.03 9.62 7.68
CA GLY A 219 11.23 10.77 7.26
C GLY A 219 10.54 10.53 5.92
N SER A 220 11.26 10.03 4.92
CA SER A 220 10.70 9.73 3.59
C SER A 220 9.65 8.63 3.66
N VAL A 221 9.91 7.52 4.36
CA VAL A 221 8.92 6.43 4.52
C VAL A 221 7.66 6.94 5.23
N THR A 222 7.83 7.75 6.28
CA THR A 222 6.69 8.32 7.02
C THR A 222 5.85 9.21 6.11
N ALA A 223 6.48 10.11 5.34
CA ALA A 223 5.77 10.99 4.42
C ALA A 223 5.05 10.22 3.32
N ILE A 224 5.70 9.23 2.71
CA ILE A 224 5.09 8.38 1.67
C ILE A 224 3.85 7.67 2.22
N CYS A 225 3.96 7.00 3.37
CA CYS A 225 2.86 6.22 3.93
C CYS A 225 1.73 7.13 4.43
N PHE A 226 2.05 8.25 5.09
CA PHE A 226 1.07 9.24 5.52
C PHE A 226 0.25 9.77 4.34
N THR A 227 0.93 10.25 3.29
CA THR A 227 0.27 10.79 2.10
C THR A 227 -0.54 9.72 1.37
N CYS A 228 0.00 8.51 1.23
CA CYS A 228 -0.70 7.35 0.65
C CYS A 228 -2.03 7.06 1.37
N PHE A 229 -2.00 6.87 2.70
CA PHE A 229 -3.21 6.58 3.47
C PHE A 229 -4.17 7.76 3.54
N LEU A 230 -3.67 8.99 3.49
CA LEU A 230 -4.51 10.19 3.42
C LEU A 230 -5.24 10.28 2.08
N ILE A 231 -4.54 10.10 0.95
CA ILE A 231 -5.17 10.04 -0.37
C ILE A 231 -6.20 8.91 -0.41
N ARG A 232 -5.85 7.73 0.12
CA ARG A 232 -6.77 6.59 0.21
C ARG A 232 -8.05 6.96 0.94
N CYS A 233 -7.93 7.55 2.12
CA CYS A 233 -9.08 8.02 2.89
C CYS A 233 -9.93 9.00 2.08
N SER A 234 -9.30 10.01 1.47
CA SER A 234 -10.02 11.03 0.71
C SER A 234 -10.76 10.45 -0.49
N VAL A 235 -10.11 9.58 -1.28
CA VAL A 235 -10.73 8.98 -2.47
C VAL A 235 -11.88 8.07 -2.07
N VAL A 236 -11.73 7.21 -1.06
CA VAL A 236 -12.82 6.33 -0.61
C VAL A 236 -14.01 7.12 -0.08
N VAL A 237 -13.78 8.24 0.61
CA VAL A 237 -14.86 9.16 1.03
C VAL A 237 -15.55 9.75 -0.20
N LEU A 238 -14.81 10.21 -1.20
CA LEU A 238 -15.39 10.75 -2.43
C LEU A 238 -16.21 9.69 -3.19
N SER A 239 -15.67 8.47 -3.35
CA SER A 239 -16.37 7.33 -3.96
C SER A 239 -17.65 6.95 -3.23
N ALA A 240 -17.76 7.22 -1.93
CA ALA A 240 -18.97 6.95 -1.15
C ALA A 240 -20.10 7.98 -1.40
N PHE A 241 -19.77 9.16 -1.95
CA PHE A 241 -20.74 10.22 -2.26
C PHE A 241 -20.98 10.40 -3.76
N ASP A 242 -20.06 9.96 -4.60
CA ASP A 242 -20.09 10.16 -6.05
C ASP A 242 -19.83 8.83 -6.78
N SER A 243 -20.85 8.36 -7.51
CA SER A 243 -20.79 7.12 -8.30
C SER A 243 -19.80 7.22 -9.45
N ASP A 244 -19.57 8.42 -10.01
CA ASP A 244 -18.64 8.66 -11.12
C ASP A 244 -17.17 8.64 -10.64
N ALA A 245 -16.96 8.62 -9.33
CA ALA A 245 -15.65 8.46 -8.68
C ALA A 245 -15.48 7.08 -8.03
N SER A 246 -16.38 6.13 -8.31
CA SER A 246 -16.31 4.79 -7.72
C SER A 246 -15.12 3.98 -8.25
N LEU A 247 -14.35 3.39 -7.34
CA LEU A 247 -13.16 2.58 -7.68
C LEU A 247 -13.49 1.11 -7.94
N ASP A 248 -14.72 0.69 -7.65
CA ASP A 248 -15.17 -0.69 -7.78
C ASP A 248 -15.79 -0.99 -9.15
N VAL A 249 -15.94 0.04 -9.98
CA VAL A 249 -16.62 -0.04 -11.27
C VAL A 249 -15.59 -0.08 -12.39
N LEU A 250 -15.79 -1.03 -13.31
CA LEU A 250 -14.94 -1.25 -14.49
C LEU A 250 -14.89 -0.03 -15.43
N ASP A 251 -15.88 0.86 -15.30
CA ASP A 251 -16.16 1.98 -16.20
C ASP A 251 -15.19 3.16 -16.06
N HIS A 252 -14.32 3.14 -15.03
CA HIS A 252 -13.29 4.19 -14.82
C HIS A 252 -11.86 3.61 -14.80
N PRO A 253 -11.41 2.93 -15.87
CA PRO A 253 -10.12 2.23 -15.90
C PRO A 253 -8.93 3.16 -15.65
N VAL A 254 -8.95 4.39 -16.18
CA VAL A 254 -7.84 5.33 -16.01
C VAL A 254 -7.83 5.91 -14.58
N LEU A 255 -9.00 6.14 -13.97
CA LEU A 255 -9.08 6.54 -12.55
C LEU A 255 -8.52 5.43 -11.65
N ASN A 256 -8.89 4.18 -11.92
CA ASN A 256 -8.35 3.00 -11.24
C ASN A 256 -6.83 2.92 -11.40
N LEU A 257 -6.31 3.12 -12.62
CA LEU A 257 -4.87 3.15 -12.87
C LEU A 257 -4.18 4.19 -12.00
N ILE A 258 -4.67 5.44 -11.99
CA ILE A 258 -4.08 6.54 -11.22
C ILE A 258 -4.13 6.21 -9.72
N TYR A 259 -5.27 5.76 -9.22
CA TYR A 259 -5.46 5.42 -7.81
C TYR A 259 -4.50 4.32 -7.35
N TYR A 260 -4.51 3.16 -8.01
CA TYR A 260 -3.68 2.01 -7.62
C TYR A 260 -2.18 2.30 -7.79
N MET A 261 -1.81 3.10 -8.79
CA MET A 261 -0.43 3.55 -8.95
C MET A 261 0.01 4.44 -7.79
N LEU A 262 -0.77 5.46 -7.43
CA LEU A 262 -0.41 6.46 -6.41
C LEU A 262 -0.50 5.94 -4.98
N VAL A 263 -1.51 5.12 -4.70
CA VAL A 263 -1.86 4.70 -3.33
C VAL A 263 -1.25 3.35 -2.98
N GLU A 264 -0.90 2.48 -3.93
CA GLU A 264 -0.42 1.14 -3.60
C GLU A 264 0.93 0.79 -4.25
N ILE A 265 1.03 0.88 -5.58
CA ILE A 265 2.24 0.45 -6.32
C ILE A 265 3.42 1.36 -6.01
N LEU A 266 3.29 2.69 -6.19
CA LEU A 266 4.38 3.63 -5.97
C LEU A 266 4.84 3.64 -4.50
N PRO A 267 3.94 3.72 -3.49
CA PRO A 267 4.35 3.60 -2.10
C PRO A 267 5.11 2.30 -1.81
N SER A 268 4.65 1.17 -2.36
CA SER A 268 5.34 -0.12 -2.18
C SER A 268 6.71 -0.19 -2.81
N ALA A 269 6.82 0.23 -4.07
CA ALA A 269 8.11 0.27 -4.75
C ALA A 269 9.10 1.20 -4.03
N LEU A 270 8.65 2.39 -3.61
CA LEU A 270 9.50 3.36 -2.93
C LEU A 270 9.92 2.89 -1.54
N VAL A 271 9.01 2.33 -0.74
CA VAL A 271 9.34 1.83 0.61
C VAL A 271 10.30 0.65 0.53
N LEU A 272 10.06 -0.32 -0.36
CA LEU A 272 10.98 -1.44 -0.59
C LEU A 272 12.35 -0.95 -1.10
N TYR A 273 12.38 0.09 -1.93
CA TYR A 273 13.62 0.71 -2.39
C TYR A 273 14.40 1.39 -1.26
N ILE A 274 13.71 2.17 -0.41
CA ILE A 274 14.33 2.88 0.72
C ILE A 274 14.86 1.88 1.74
N LEU A 275 14.13 0.79 2.01
CA LEU A 275 14.46 -0.24 3.00
C LEU A 275 15.30 -1.40 2.45
N ARG A 276 15.78 -1.34 1.19
CA ARG A 276 16.52 -2.43 0.50
C ARG A 276 17.85 -2.84 1.13
N LYS A 277 18.33 -2.12 2.15
CA LYS A 277 19.62 -2.41 2.78
C LYS A 277 19.53 -3.71 3.57
N LEU A 278 20.48 -4.60 3.30
CA LEU A 278 20.61 -5.86 4.03
C LEU A 278 21.16 -5.63 5.43
N PRO A 279 20.75 -6.45 6.42
CA PRO A 279 21.36 -6.44 7.74
C PRO A 279 22.87 -6.75 7.66
N PRO A 280 23.70 -6.12 8.52
CA PRO A 280 25.13 -6.40 8.57
C PRO A 280 25.37 -7.87 8.95
N LYS A 281 26.35 -8.52 8.29
CA LYS A 281 26.82 -9.84 8.74
C LYS A 281 27.51 -9.65 10.09
N ARG A 282 27.29 -10.55 11.05
CA ARG A 282 28.18 -10.64 12.21
C ARG A 282 29.58 -10.92 11.67
N ILE A 283 30.50 -9.99 11.88
CA ILE A 283 31.92 -10.35 11.89
C ILE A 283 32.02 -11.20 13.15
N SER A 284 32.21 -12.51 13.00
CA SER A 284 32.58 -13.38 14.10
C SER A 284 33.73 -12.68 14.81
N ALA A 285 33.48 -12.19 16.04
CA ALA A 285 34.50 -11.57 16.84
C ALA A 285 35.64 -12.58 16.90
N GLN A 286 36.72 -12.29 16.17
CA GLN A 286 37.97 -13.00 16.27
C GLN A 286 38.40 -12.74 17.70
N TYR A 287 38.11 -13.69 18.59
CA TYR A 287 38.60 -13.68 19.95
C TYR A 287 40.13 -13.63 19.82
N HIS A 288 40.70 -12.44 19.92
CA HIS A 288 42.11 -12.31 20.20
C HIS A 288 42.25 -12.75 21.65
N PRO A 289 42.88 -13.91 21.94
CA PRO A 289 43.20 -14.24 23.31
C PRO A 289 44.10 -13.12 23.84
N ILE A 290 43.69 -12.53 24.96
CA ILE A 290 44.53 -11.62 25.72
C ILE A 290 45.76 -12.45 26.13
N ARG A 291 46.94 -12.00 25.71
CA ARG A 291 48.22 -12.61 26.04
C ARG A 291 48.86 -11.87 27.21
#